data_AF-A0A1Y3BS09-F1
#
_entry.id   AF-A0A1Y3BS09-F1
#
_cell.length_a   1.000
_cell.length_b   1.000
_cell.length_c   1.000
_cell.angle_alpha   90.00
_cell.angle_beta   90.00
_cell.angle_gamma   90.00
#
_symmetry.space_group_name_H-M   'P 1'
#
loop_
_entity.id
_entity.type
_entity.pdbx_description
1 polymer ?
#
loop_
_entity_poly.entity_id
_entity_poly.type
_entity_poly.pdbx_seq_one_letter_code
_entity_poly.pdbx_strand_id
1 'polypeptide(L)'
;MDIGPIHIIMFSTEYYYYTEYGWNQIPTQFEWLEQDLIRANQNRAERPWIIVMGHRPLYCLKMGDDSCNHQTMERKELRQGIHMHRRQNSPREYGLEDLFYKYGVDIQFYGHEHFYARLDPIYNYTVLNGKRSKNPYDHPEGPIHITTGSAGNYELHPSFNNDLKSWVSCHFLDYGYTRLLVENEYQIRLQQVSDDQHGEVLDEINIIKSTPRPNWMPKLKSFELYDTKLINSNDIN
;
A
#
# COMPACT_ATOMS: atom_id res chain seq x y z
N MET A 1 -8.58 -10.08 -5.79
CA MET A 1 -10.00 -10.43 -5.55
C MET A 1 -10.84 -9.18 -5.65
N ASP A 2 -12.11 -9.30 -6.01
CA ASP A 2 -12.97 -8.14 -6.26
C ASP A 2 -14.16 -8.11 -5.29
N ILE A 3 -14.41 -6.96 -4.68
CA ILE A 3 -15.55 -6.73 -3.78
C ILE A 3 -16.15 -5.36 -4.11
N GLY A 4 -17.33 -5.36 -4.74
CA GLY A 4 -17.97 -4.12 -5.19
C GLY A 4 -17.02 -3.28 -6.05
N PRO A 5 -16.79 -1.98 -5.72
CA PRO A 5 -15.91 -1.09 -6.49
C PRO A 5 -14.42 -1.25 -6.16
N ILE A 6 -14.04 -2.28 -5.39
CA ILE A 6 -12.67 -2.48 -4.90
C ILE A 6 -12.07 -3.73 -5.54
N HIS A 7 -10.89 -3.57 -6.12
CA HIS A 7 -9.96 -4.66 -6.41
C HIS A 7 -8.91 -4.74 -5.30
N ILE A 8 -8.79 -5.90 -4.67
CA ILE A 8 -7.92 -6.17 -3.52
C ILE A 8 -6.83 -7.17 -3.92
N ILE A 9 -5.58 -6.83 -3.66
CA ILE A 9 -4.41 -7.68 -3.89
C ILE A 9 -3.74 -7.97 -2.56
N MET A 10 -3.43 -9.24 -2.28
CA MET A 10 -2.65 -9.63 -1.11
C MET A 10 -1.32 -10.22 -1.56
N PHE A 11 -0.24 -9.90 -0.87
CA PHE A 11 1.10 -10.37 -1.22
C PHE A 11 1.93 -10.69 0.03
N SER A 12 2.95 -11.52 -0.16
CA SER A 12 3.88 -11.90 0.90
C SER A 12 5.02 -10.89 0.98
N THR A 13 5.14 -10.21 2.11
CA THR A 13 6.32 -9.40 2.43
C THR A 13 7.51 -10.26 2.84
N GLU A 14 7.26 -11.50 3.27
CA GLU A 14 8.27 -12.37 3.86
C GLU A 14 9.28 -12.89 2.83
N TYR A 15 8.93 -12.92 1.54
CA TYR A 15 9.87 -13.30 0.47
C TYR A 15 11.12 -12.41 0.42
N TYR A 16 11.03 -11.16 0.89
CA TYR A 16 12.16 -10.23 0.94
C TYR A 16 13.06 -10.43 2.18
N TYR A 17 12.60 -11.18 3.18
CA TYR A 17 13.31 -11.38 4.45
C TYR A 17 13.84 -12.80 4.63
N TYR A 18 13.21 -13.80 4.03
CA TYR A 18 13.59 -15.20 4.17
C TYR A 18 14.16 -15.81 2.87
N THR A 19 15.14 -15.12 2.29
CA THR A 19 15.79 -15.47 1.02
C THR A 19 16.55 -16.81 1.04
N GLU A 20 16.81 -17.36 2.22
CA GLU A 20 17.37 -18.70 2.42
C GLU A 20 16.45 -19.82 1.91
N TYR A 21 15.13 -19.57 1.81
CA TYR A 21 14.17 -20.51 1.24
C TYR A 21 14.00 -20.37 -0.28
N GLY A 22 14.77 -19.49 -0.92
CA GLY A 22 14.79 -19.30 -2.36
C GLY A 22 14.73 -17.84 -2.77
N TRP A 23 15.22 -17.58 -3.99
CA TRP A 23 15.20 -16.25 -4.61
C TRP A 23 14.08 -16.09 -5.62
N ASN A 24 13.57 -17.20 -6.18
CA ASN A 24 12.60 -17.17 -7.28
C ASN A 24 11.23 -16.63 -6.85
N GLN A 25 10.88 -16.74 -5.57
CA GLN A 25 9.60 -16.24 -5.06
C GLN A 25 9.45 -14.72 -5.24
N ILE A 26 10.56 -13.97 -5.18
CA ILE A 26 10.57 -12.50 -5.31
C ILE A 26 10.16 -12.06 -6.72
N PRO A 27 10.89 -12.42 -7.81
CA PRO A 27 10.49 -12.09 -9.17
C PRO A 27 9.12 -12.66 -9.53
N THR A 28 8.83 -13.91 -9.16
CA THR A 28 7.53 -14.53 -9.46
C THR A 28 6.38 -13.74 -8.84
N GLN A 29 6.49 -13.31 -7.59
CA GLN A 29 5.46 -12.47 -6.97
C GLN A 29 5.42 -11.08 -7.60
N PHE A 30 6.56 -10.47 -7.87
CA PHE A 30 6.61 -9.12 -8.44
C PHE A 30 5.98 -9.06 -9.84
N GLU A 31 6.31 -10.00 -10.71
CA GLU A 31 5.74 -10.13 -12.06
C GLU A 31 4.24 -10.43 -11.99
N TRP A 32 3.82 -11.32 -11.08
CA TRP A 32 2.41 -11.59 -10.86
C TRP A 32 1.64 -10.35 -10.38
N LEU A 33 2.22 -9.59 -9.45
CA LEU A 33 1.66 -8.32 -8.96
C LEU A 33 1.52 -7.31 -10.09
N GLU A 34 2.55 -7.13 -10.92
CA GLU A 34 2.50 -6.23 -12.06
C GLU A 34 1.40 -6.62 -13.05
N GLN A 35 1.27 -7.91 -13.37
CA GLN A 35 0.20 -8.41 -14.24
C GLN A 35 -1.20 -8.20 -13.64
N ASP A 36 -1.37 -8.42 -12.34
CA ASP A 36 -2.65 -8.22 -11.67
C ASP A 36 -3.04 -6.74 -11.64
N LEU A 37 -2.08 -5.86 -11.33
CA LEU A 37 -2.24 -4.41 -11.39
C LEU A 37 -2.57 -3.91 -12.79
N ILE A 38 -2.00 -4.49 -13.85
CA ILE A 38 -2.35 -4.20 -15.25
C ILE A 38 -3.83 -4.56 -15.49
N ARG A 39 -4.25 -5.77 -15.11
CA ARG A 39 -5.66 -6.22 -15.27
C ARG A 39 -6.63 -5.34 -14.47
N ALA A 40 -6.31 -5.02 -13.23
CA ALA A 40 -7.12 -4.16 -12.38
C ALA A 40 -7.28 -2.76 -12.99
N ASN A 41 -6.21 -2.21 -13.58
CA ASN A 41 -6.26 -0.92 -14.27
C ASN A 41 -7.13 -0.93 -15.53
N GLN A 42 -7.26 -2.06 -16.22
CA GLN A 42 -8.19 -2.21 -17.36
C GLN A 42 -9.65 -2.12 -16.92
N ASN A 43 -9.95 -2.46 -15.65
CA ASN A 43 -11.31 -2.46 -15.11
C ASN A 43 -11.58 -1.34 -14.08
N ARG A 44 -10.76 -0.28 -14.07
CA ARG A 44 -10.94 0.81 -13.11
C ARG A 44 -12.28 1.52 -13.21
N ALA A 45 -12.91 1.55 -14.38
CA ALA A 45 -14.22 2.17 -14.55
C ALA A 45 -15.32 1.48 -13.73
N GLU A 46 -15.24 0.16 -13.53
CA GLU A 46 -16.16 -0.60 -12.66
C GLU A 46 -15.63 -0.66 -11.22
N ARG A 47 -14.29 -0.73 -11.07
CA ARG A 47 -13.59 -0.89 -9.79
C ARG A 47 -12.56 0.21 -9.61
N PRO A 48 -12.99 1.43 -9.24
CA PRO A 48 -12.10 2.58 -9.15
C PRO A 48 -11.01 2.39 -8.09
N TRP A 49 -11.22 1.57 -7.06
CA TRP A 49 -10.28 1.42 -5.96
C TRP A 49 -9.39 0.19 -6.13
N ILE A 50 -8.08 0.40 -6.13
CA ILE A 50 -7.09 -0.68 -6.01
C ILE A 50 -6.46 -0.60 -4.62
N ILE A 51 -6.63 -1.67 -3.85
CA ILE A 51 -6.08 -1.81 -2.50
C ILE A 51 -5.10 -2.96 -2.47
N VAL A 52 -3.95 -2.76 -1.85
CA VAL A 52 -2.97 -3.84 -1.61
C VAL A 52 -2.82 -4.11 -0.12
N MET A 53 -2.54 -5.36 0.23
CA MET A 53 -2.35 -5.78 1.61
C MET A 53 -1.09 -6.65 1.73
N GLY A 54 -0.19 -6.28 2.64
CA GLY A 54 1.00 -7.05 3.01
C GLY A 54 1.09 -7.19 4.52
N HIS A 55 2.02 -8.02 5.02
CA HIS A 55 2.21 -8.13 6.47
C HIS A 55 3.08 -7.00 7.02
N ARG A 56 4.33 -6.88 6.55
CA ARG A 56 5.29 -5.84 6.98
C ARG A 56 5.09 -4.53 6.20
N PRO A 57 4.99 -3.36 6.85
CA PRO A 57 4.81 -2.09 6.14
C PRO A 57 6.09 -1.58 5.49
N LEU A 58 5.94 -0.89 4.35
CA LEU A 58 7.06 -0.24 3.65
C LEU A 58 7.69 0.88 4.49
N TYR A 59 6.85 1.64 5.18
CA TYR A 59 7.23 2.66 6.15
C TYR A 59 7.03 2.11 7.55
N CYS A 60 8.07 2.13 8.37
CA CYS A 60 8.10 1.44 9.66
C CYS A 60 8.21 2.45 10.80
N LEU A 61 7.30 2.36 11.77
CA LEU A 61 7.24 3.31 12.88
C LEU A 61 7.63 2.69 14.22
N LYS A 62 7.84 1.37 14.27
CA LYS A 62 8.24 0.63 15.46
C LYS A 62 9.73 0.86 15.79
N MET A 63 10.04 1.04 17.08
CA MET A 63 11.42 0.98 17.59
C MET A 63 11.87 -0.47 17.82
N GLY A 64 13.17 -0.73 17.63
CA GLY A 64 13.77 -2.03 17.92
C GLY A 64 13.33 -3.15 16.97
N ASP A 65 13.05 -2.79 15.71
CA ASP A 65 12.82 -3.74 14.63
C ASP A 65 14.01 -3.68 13.68
N ASP A 66 14.81 -4.73 13.64
CA ASP A 66 16.02 -4.81 12.81
C ASP A 66 15.73 -4.73 11.30
N SER A 67 14.50 -4.97 10.88
CA SER A 67 14.08 -4.79 9.48
C SER A 67 13.79 -3.32 9.12
N CYS A 68 13.74 -2.43 10.12
CA CYS A 68 13.41 -1.02 9.99
C CYS A 68 14.66 -0.14 10.09
N ASN A 69 14.87 0.76 9.12
CA ASN A 69 15.82 1.85 9.30
C ASN A 69 15.18 2.92 10.21
N HIS A 70 15.64 3.07 11.45
CA HIS A 70 15.02 3.99 12.40
C HIS A 70 15.26 5.48 12.09
N GLN A 71 16.26 5.83 11.27
CA GLN A 71 16.49 7.22 10.87
C GLN A 71 15.54 7.66 9.76
N THR A 72 15.35 6.81 8.75
CA THR A 72 14.53 7.09 7.57
C THR A 72 13.11 6.52 7.66
N MET A 73 12.86 5.64 8.63
CA MET A 73 11.59 4.98 8.90
C MET A 73 11.08 4.15 7.71
N GLU A 74 11.98 3.43 7.05
CA GLU A 74 11.66 2.53 5.94
C GLU A 74 12.13 1.08 6.17
N ARG A 75 11.38 0.15 5.57
CA ARG A 75 11.83 -1.20 5.23
C ARG A 75 12.36 -1.18 3.80
N LYS A 76 13.64 -0.85 3.66
CA LYS A 76 14.29 -0.59 2.36
C LYS A 76 14.15 -1.76 1.39
N GLU A 77 14.12 -2.99 1.91
CA GLU A 77 14.10 -4.26 1.18
C GLU A 77 12.76 -4.45 0.48
N LEU A 78 11.68 -3.96 1.11
CA LEU A 78 10.36 -3.90 0.50
C LEU A 78 10.20 -2.66 -0.37
N ARG A 79 10.56 -1.48 0.18
CA ARG A 79 10.25 -0.18 -0.42
C ARG A 79 11.04 0.05 -1.71
N GLN A 80 12.35 -0.14 -1.65
CA GLN A 80 13.29 0.07 -2.77
C GLN A 80 13.74 -1.23 -3.44
N GLY A 81 13.32 -2.38 -2.93
CA GLY A 81 13.70 -3.69 -3.46
C GLY A 81 14.96 -4.25 -2.82
N ILE A 82 15.41 -5.41 -3.28
CA ILE A 82 16.48 -6.20 -2.67
C ILE A 82 17.68 -6.38 -3.61
N HIS A 83 18.87 -6.60 -3.04
CA HIS A 83 20.03 -7.07 -3.79
C HIS A 83 19.94 -8.58 -4.03
N MET A 84 19.62 -8.97 -5.27
CA MET A 84 19.42 -10.37 -5.63
C MET A 84 20.67 -11.21 -5.38
N HIS A 85 20.48 -12.43 -4.86
CA HIS A 85 21.55 -13.38 -4.53
C HIS A 85 22.64 -12.78 -3.62
N ARG A 86 22.26 -11.86 -2.73
CA ARG A 86 23.16 -11.17 -1.78
C ARG A 86 24.33 -10.43 -2.44
N ARG A 87 24.18 -10.03 -3.70
CA ARG A 87 25.20 -9.25 -4.44
C ARG A 87 25.13 -7.79 -4.01
N GLN A 88 25.78 -7.43 -2.90
CA GLN A 88 25.64 -6.10 -2.27
C GLN A 88 25.91 -4.89 -3.18
N ASN A 89 26.72 -5.06 -4.23
CA ASN A 89 27.03 -4.00 -5.21
C ASN A 89 26.13 -4.01 -6.45
N SER A 90 25.13 -4.90 -6.51
CA SER A 90 24.14 -4.92 -7.59
C SER A 90 23.07 -3.84 -7.37
N PRO A 91 22.38 -3.37 -8.42
CA PRO A 91 21.16 -2.60 -8.26
C PRO A 91 20.15 -3.34 -7.37
N ARG A 92 19.31 -2.59 -6.65
CA ARG A 92 18.15 -3.18 -5.99
C ARG A 92 17.07 -3.47 -7.04
N GLU A 93 16.45 -4.62 -6.91
CA GLU A 93 15.43 -5.10 -7.84
C GLU A 93 14.13 -5.38 -7.08
N TYR A 94 13.00 -5.33 -7.78
CA TYR A 94 11.68 -5.69 -7.24
C TYR A 94 11.18 -4.78 -6.10
N GLY A 95 11.42 -3.46 -6.19
CA GLY A 95 10.91 -2.49 -5.22
C GLY A 95 9.40 -2.29 -5.33
N LEU A 96 8.68 -2.48 -4.21
CA LEU A 96 7.22 -2.47 -4.19
C LEU A 96 6.63 -1.06 -4.20
N GLU A 97 7.31 -0.05 -3.65
CA GLU A 97 6.78 1.32 -3.61
C GLU A 97 6.59 1.88 -5.03
N ASP A 98 7.61 1.74 -5.88
CA ASP A 98 7.57 2.18 -7.26
C ASP A 98 6.51 1.43 -8.07
N LEU A 99 6.38 0.11 -7.87
CA LEU A 99 5.36 -0.69 -8.52
C LEU A 99 3.95 -0.19 -8.16
N PHE A 100 3.67 -0.03 -6.87
CA PHE A 100 2.35 0.38 -6.40
C PHE A 100 2.02 1.82 -6.79
N TYR A 101 3.00 2.73 -6.75
CA TYR A 101 2.83 4.10 -7.22
C TYR A 101 2.55 4.15 -8.73
N LYS A 102 3.36 3.46 -9.54
CA LYS A 102 3.24 3.37 -11.01
C LYS A 102 1.85 2.91 -11.46
N TYR A 103 1.29 1.91 -10.79
CA TYR A 103 -0.02 1.35 -11.12
C TYR A 103 -1.21 1.97 -10.36
N GLY A 104 -0.94 3.04 -9.61
CA GLY A 104 -1.96 3.87 -8.97
C GLY A 104 -2.66 3.21 -7.80
N VAL A 105 -2.01 2.32 -7.06
CA VAL A 105 -2.61 1.75 -5.84
C VAL A 105 -3.10 2.87 -4.93
N ASP A 106 -4.36 2.82 -4.53
CA ASP A 106 -5.03 3.89 -3.79
C ASP A 106 -4.70 3.79 -2.28
N ILE A 107 -4.81 2.58 -1.71
CA ILE A 107 -4.59 2.33 -0.28
C ILE A 107 -3.73 1.07 -0.09
N GLN A 108 -2.80 1.12 0.86
CA GLN A 108 -1.94 0.00 1.24
C GLN A 108 -2.13 -0.32 2.72
N PHE A 109 -2.58 -1.54 3.01
CA PHE A 109 -2.74 -2.03 4.38
C PHE A 109 -1.60 -2.95 4.79
N TYR A 110 -1.20 -2.78 6.04
CA TYR A 110 -0.15 -3.57 6.67
C TYR A 110 -0.51 -3.96 8.09
N GLY A 111 0.15 -5.01 8.59
CA GLY A 111 0.13 -5.41 10.00
C GLY A 111 1.54 -5.32 10.58
N HIS A 112 2.01 -6.42 11.18
CA HIS A 112 3.36 -6.63 11.76
C HIS A 112 3.72 -5.73 12.94
N GLU A 113 3.52 -4.43 12.82
CA GLU A 113 3.70 -3.48 13.91
C GLU A 113 2.40 -3.42 14.73
N HIS A 114 2.46 -3.79 16.00
CA HIS A 114 1.27 -3.96 16.85
C HIS A 114 0.70 -2.62 17.35
N PHE A 115 0.36 -1.74 16.42
CA PHE A 115 -0.33 -0.48 16.66
C PHE A 115 -1.14 -0.11 15.42
N TYR A 116 -1.98 0.92 15.57
CA TYR A 116 -2.54 1.63 14.43
C TYR A 116 -1.65 2.80 14.05
N ALA A 117 -1.42 2.97 12.75
CA ALA A 117 -0.88 4.21 12.21
C ALA A 117 -1.39 4.47 10.79
N ARG A 118 -1.65 5.74 10.50
CA ARG A 118 -2.03 6.23 9.17
C ARG A 118 -1.07 7.32 8.76
N LEU A 119 -0.56 7.18 7.54
CA LEU A 119 0.30 8.17 6.90
C LEU A 119 -0.51 9.10 6.00
N ASP A 120 0.06 10.26 5.73
CA ASP A 120 -0.37 11.10 4.61
C ASP A 120 -0.09 10.33 3.29
N PRO A 121 -0.80 10.63 2.19
CA PRO A 121 -0.39 10.19 0.87
C PRO A 121 1.10 10.46 0.65
N ILE A 122 1.87 9.42 0.39
CA ILE A 122 3.35 9.53 0.35
C ILE A 122 3.93 8.64 -0.74
N TYR A 123 4.96 9.16 -1.39
CA TYR A 123 5.78 8.40 -2.32
C TYR A 123 7.22 8.92 -2.25
N ASN A 124 8.18 8.02 -2.03
CA ASN A 124 9.60 8.35 -1.95
C ASN A 124 9.87 9.55 -1.01
N TYR A 125 9.33 9.47 0.22
CA TYR A 125 9.40 10.52 1.25
C TYR A 125 8.76 11.87 0.91
N THR A 126 8.09 11.99 -0.23
CA THR A 126 7.38 13.20 -0.62
C THR A 126 5.90 13.04 -0.26
N VAL A 127 5.39 13.97 0.55
CA VAL A 127 3.96 14.05 0.87
C VAL A 127 3.20 14.56 -0.36
N LEU A 128 2.20 13.81 -0.79
CA LEU A 128 1.41 14.02 -2.00
C LEU A 128 -0.08 14.20 -1.64
N ASN A 129 -0.33 15.06 -0.65
CA ASN A 129 -1.67 15.38 -0.18
C ASN A 129 -2.56 15.92 -1.31
N GLY A 130 -3.85 15.60 -1.22
CA GLY A 130 -4.86 16.23 -2.05
C GLY A 130 -4.91 17.75 -1.86
N LYS A 131 -5.15 18.47 -2.95
CA LYS A 131 -5.11 19.94 -2.99
C LYS A 131 -6.50 20.59 -2.95
N ARG A 132 -7.58 19.79 -2.94
CA ARG A 132 -8.96 20.28 -3.09
C ARG A 132 -9.59 20.76 -1.79
N SER A 133 -9.11 20.27 -0.65
CA SER A 133 -9.57 20.70 0.66
C SER A 133 -8.45 20.57 1.70
N LYS A 134 -8.78 20.85 2.97
CA LYS A 134 -7.86 20.62 4.11
C LYS A 134 -7.68 19.14 4.43
N ASN A 135 -8.53 18.26 3.90
CA ASN A 135 -8.40 16.82 4.07
C ASN A 135 -7.33 16.31 3.07
N PRO A 136 -6.18 15.79 3.54
CA PRO A 136 -5.13 15.31 2.64
C PRO A 136 -5.57 14.12 1.78
N TYR A 137 -6.66 13.45 2.16
CA TYR A 137 -7.24 12.29 1.47
C TYR A 137 -8.33 12.67 0.45
N ASP A 138 -8.55 13.97 0.22
CA ASP A 138 -9.46 14.48 -0.81
C ASP A 138 -8.71 14.65 -2.14
N HIS A 139 -8.84 13.65 -3.03
CA HIS A 139 -8.09 13.51 -4.28
C HIS A 139 -6.57 13.44 -4.04
N PRO A 140 -6.08 12.42 -3.31
CA PRO A 140 -4.67 12.28 -3.03
C PRO A 140 -3.85 12.16 -4.33
N GLU A 141 -2.61 12.64 -4.31
CA GLU A 141 -1.65 12.54 -5.41
C GLU A 141 -0.65 11.39 -5.19
N GLY A 142 -0.87 10.53 -4.19
CA GLY A 142 -0.11 9.30 -3.97
C GLY A 142 -0.87 8.27 -3.11
N PRO A 143 -0.31 7.05 -2.96
CA PRO A 143 -0.91 5.99 -2.15
C PRO A 143 -1.00 6.35 -0.67
N ILE A 144 -2.06 5.90 -0.01
CA ILE A 144 -2.25 6.03 1.44
C ILE A 144 -1.72 4.77 2.12
N HIS A 145 -0.88 4.91 3.14
CA HIS A 145 -0.32 3.79 3.89
C HIS A 145 -0.97 3.68 5.27
N ILE A 146 -1.44 2.49 5.61
CA ILE A 146 -2.13 2.23 6.88
C ILE A 146 -1.56 0.96 7.50
N THR A 147 -1.06 1.10 8.72
CA THR A 147 -0.69 -0.02 9.59
C THR A 147 -1.84 -0.25 10.55
N THR A 148 -2.43 -1.44 10.51
CA THR A 148 -3.55 -1.89 11.36
C THR A 148 -3.19 -3.22 12.03
N GLY A 149 -2.05 -3.25 12.74
CA GLY A 149 -1.50 -4.47 13.34
C GLY A 149 -1.89 -4.72 14.80
N SER A 150 -2.76 -3.90 15.40
CA SER A 150 -3.10 -3.95 16.82
C SER A 150 -4.30 -4.85 17.19
N ALA A 151 -4.43 -6.04 16.60
CA ALA A 151 -5.58 -6.90 16.87
C ALA A 151 -5.52 -7.71 18.19
N GLY A 152 -4.39 -7.71 18.94
CA GLY A 152 -4.29 -8.41 20.23
C GLY A 152 -3.10 -9.36 20.42
N ASN A 153 -1.94 -9.11 19.78
CA ASN A 153 -0.79 -10.01 19.85
C ASN A 153 -0.19 -10.13 21.28
N TYR A 154 0.35 -11.32 21.62
CA TYR A 154 0.97 -11.61 22.92
C TYR A 154 2.22 -10.76 23.25
N GLU A 155 2.91 -10.24 22.23
CA GLU A 155 4.09 -9.35 22.34
C GLU A 155 3.70 -7.93 22.79
N LEU A 156 2.40 -7.65 22.91
CA LEU A 156 1.83 -6.36 23.26
C LEU A 156 2.20 -5.26 22.26
N HIS A 157 1.97 -4.01 22.67
CA HIS A 157 2.30 -2.82 21.90
C HIS A 157 3.79 -2.47 22.02
N PRO A 158 4.49 -2.25 20.89
CA PRO A 158 5.84 -1.71 20.92
C PRO A 158 5.79 -0.18 21.09
N SER A 159 6.93 0.41 21.46
CA SER A 159 7.10 1.86 21.38
C SER A 159 7.20 2.31 19.91
N PHE A 160 6.55 3.44 19.61
CA PHE A 160 6.80 4.19 18.39
C PHE A 160 8.22 4.75 18.36
N ASN A 161 8.68 5.10 17.15
CA ASN A 161 9.90 5.86 16.95
C ASN A 161 9.83 7.19 17.68
N ASN A 162 10.90 7.54 18.39
CA ASN A 162 10.98 8.78 19.18
C ASN A 162 10.96 10.04 18.29
N ASP A 163 11.28 9.91 17.01
CA ASP A 163 11.29 10.99 16.02
C ASP A 163 10.35 10.67 14.85
N LEU A 164 9.03 10.58 15.14
CA LEU A 164 8.02 10.41 14.10
C LEU A 164 8.08 11.57 13.10
N LYS A 165 8.11 11.24 11.82
CA LYS A 165 8.14 12.24 10.74
C LYS A 165 6.78 12.90 10.54
N SER A 166 6.79 14.08 9.93
CA SER A 166 5.59 14.88 9.67
C SER A 166 4.54 14.21 8.77
N TRP A 167 4.94 13.17 8.03
CA TRP A 167 4.03 12.37 7.20
C TRP A 167 3.26 11.29 7.96
N VAL A 168 3.49 11.14 9.28
CA VAL A 168 2.69 10.30 10.18
C VAL A 168 1.51 11.13 10.69
N SER A 169 0.34 10.95 10.10
CA SER A 169 -0.83 11.79 10.35
C SER A 169 -1.61 11.41 11.59
N CYS A 170 -1.65 10.11 11.92
CA CYS A 170 -2.38 9.58 13.07
C CYS A 170 -1.76 8.26 13.54
N HIS A 171 -1.75 8.00 14.84
CA HIS A 171 -1.24 6.75 15.42
C HIS A 171 -1.84 6.51 16.81
N PHE A 172 -2.15 5.25 17.13
CA PHE A 172 -2.72 4.83 18.40
C PHE A 172 -2.12 3.51 18.86
N LEU A 173 -1.96 3.37 20.17
CA LEU A 173 -1.56 2.11 20.80
C LEU A 173 -2.74 1.25 21.21
N ASP A 174 -3.98 1.65 21.00
CA ASP A 174 -5.12 0.79 21.37
C ASP A 174 -5.16 -0.51 20.55
N TYR A 175 -5.53 -1.60 21.21
CA TYR A 175 -6.02 -2.77 20.52
C TYR A 175 -7.31 -2.43 19.76
N GLY A 176 -7.48 -3.01 18.58
CA GLY A 176 -8.58 -2.63 17.73
C GLY A 176 -8.50 -3.16 16.30
N TYR A 177 -9.34 -2.58 15.46
CA TYR A 177 -9.46 -2.98 14.05
C TYR A 177 -9.89 -1.81 13.17
N THR A 178 -9.45 -1.83 11.92
CA THR A 178 -9.85 -0.88 10.90
C THR A 178 -11.11 -1.36 10.17
N ARG A 179 -12.05 -0.45 9.90
CA ARG A 179 -13.22 -0.66 9.03
C ARG A 179 -13.09 0.19 7.77
N LEU A 180 -13.37 -0.41 6.62
CA LEU A 180 -13.59 0.34 5.37
C LEU A 180 -15.07 0.27 5.01
N LEU A 181 -15.69 1.45 4.88
CA LEU A 181 -17.07 1.60 4.42
C LEU A 181 -17.04 2.24 3.04
N VAL A 182 -17.56 1.53 2.04
CA VAL A 182 -17.78 2.07 0.70
C VAL A 182 -19.07 2.86 0.73
N GLU A 183 -18.97 4.18 0.86
CA GLU A 183 -20.12 5.09 0.93
C GLU A 183 -20.76 5.27 -0.46
N ASN A 184 -19.92 5.32 -1.49
CA ASN A 184 -20.30 5.28 -2.89
C ASN A 184 -19.08 4.90 -3.75
N GLU A 185 -19.25 4.88 -5.07
CA GLU A 185 -18.21 4.50 -6.04
C GLU A 185 -16.89 5.26 -5.85
N TYR A 186 -16.93 6.53 -5.44
CA TYR A 186 -15.74 7.39 -5.32
C TYR A 186 -15.47 7.91 -3.91
N GLN A 187 -16.10 7.31 -2.89
CA GLN A 187 -15.84 7.66 -1.50
C GLN A 187 -15.76 6.42 -0.62
N ILE A 188 -14.63 6.29 0.06
CA ILE A 188 -14.40 5.32 1.13
C ILE A 188 -14.30 6.10 2.44
N ARG A 189 -15.08 5.71 3.45
CA ARG A 189 -14.85 6.10 4.84
C ARG A 189 -14.00 5.04 5.53
N LEU A 190 -12.93 5.46 6.18
CA LEU A 190 -12.08 4.60 6.99
C LEU A 190 -12.24 4.95 8.46
N GLN A 191 -12.37 3.94 9.31
CA GLN A 191 -12.42 4.10 10.77
C GLN A 191 -11.40 3.18 11.45
N GLN A 192 -10.68 3.68 12.44
CA GLN A 192 -9.98 2.83 13.42
C GLN A 192 -10.82 2.76 14.69
N VAL A 193 -11.14 1.54 15.12
CA VAL A 193 -11.98 1.28 16.28
C VAL A 193 -11.17 0.63 17.38
N SER A 194 -11.30 1.15 18.59
CA SER A 194 -10.65 0.65 19.79
C SER A 194 -11.48 -0.42 20.47
N ASP A 195 -10.86 -1.56 20.78
CA ASP A 195 -11.40 -2.57 21.70
C ASP A 195 -11.16 -2.16 23.17
N ASP A 196 -10.01 -1.53 23.45
CA ASP A 196 -9.65 -1.02 24.78
C ASP A 196 -10.63 0.03 25.30
N GLN A 197 -11.28 0.75 24.38
CA GLN A 197 -12.29 1.76 24.65
C GLN A 197 -13.69 1.29 24.22
N HIS A 198 -13.99 -0.01 24.33
CA HIS A 198 -15.35 -0.55 24.15
C HIS A 198 -16.03 -0.21 22.83
N GLY A 199 -15.27 -0.12 21.74
CA GLY A 199 -15.78 0.14 20.39
C GLY A 199 -15.79 1.60 19.96
N GLU A 200 -15.17 2.51 20.73
CA GLU A 200 -14.99 3.92 20.32
C GLU A 200 -14.17 4.04 19.01
N VAL A 201 -14.52 5.03 18.19
CA VAL A 201 -13.82 5.33 16.93
C VAL A 201 -12.73 6.35 17.22
N LEU A 202 -11.46 5.93 17.15
CA LEU A 202 -10.30 6.77 17.45
C LEU A 202 -9.85 7.61 16.26
N ASP A 203 -10.04 7.09 15.05
CA ASP A 203 -9.73 7.77 13.81
C ASP A 203 -10.86 7.58 12.81
N GLU A 204 -11.19 8.64 12.08
CA GLU A 204 -12.12 8.59 10.97
C GLU A 204 -11.70 9.56 9.86
N ILE A 205 -11.59 9.05 8.64
CA ILE A 205 -11.31 9.86 7.45
C ILE A 205 -12.21 9.48 6.28
N ASN A 206 -12.45 10.47 5.41
CA ASN A 206 -13.04 10.23 4.09
C ASN A 206 -11.93 10.29 3.03
N ILE A 207 -11.82 9.23 2.23
CA ILE A 207 -10.94 9.15 1.08
C ILE A 207 -11.80 9.33 -0.16
N ILE A 208 -11.56 10.41 -0.92
CA ILE A 208 -12.44 10.87 -2.00
C ILE A 208 -11.67 10.92 -3.31
N LYS A 209 -12.32 10.48 -4.39
CA LYS A 209 -11.86 10.68 -5.78
C LYS A 209 -12.97 11.29 -6.63
N SER A 210 -12.61 11.79 -7.82
CA SER A 210 -13.58 12.20 -8.85
C SER A 210 -13.40 11.44 -10.16
N THR A 211 -12.37 10.58 -10.22
CA THR A 211 -12.03 9.80 -11.40
C THR A 211 -11.67 8.38 -10.97
N PRO A 212 -11.98 7.36 -11.80
CA PRO A 212 -11.63 5.99 -11.44
C PRO A 212 -10.12 5.78 -11.35
N ARG A 213 -9.39 6.37 -12.30
CA ARG A 213 -7.92 6.39 -12.32
C ARG A 213 -7.39 7.59 -11.51
N PRO A 214 -6.40 7.39 -10.62
CA PRO A 214 -5.78 8.49 -9.90
C PRO A 214 -5.05 9.48 -10.80
N ASN A 215 -4.99 10.74 -10.37
CA ASN A 215 -4.44 11.84 -11.19
C ASN A 215 -2.90 11.79 -11.34
N TRP A 216 -2.19 11.14 -10.42
CA TRP A 216 -0.73 11.00 -10.50
C TRP A 216 -0.29 9.97 -11.54
N MET A 217 -1.20 9.09 -11.97
CA MET A 217 -0.90 8.15 -13.03
C MET A 217 -0.77 8.89 -14.36
N PRO A 218 0.18 8.49 -15.23
CA PRO A 218 0.23 9.01 -16.59
C PRO A 218 -1.12 8.85 -17.27
N LYS A 219 -1.57 9.92 -17.96
CA LYS A 219 -2.73 9.84 -18.84
C LYS A 219 -2.40 8.81 -19.92
N LEU A 220 -3.32 7.86 -20.13
CA LEU A 220 -3.23 6.93 -21.24
C LEU A 220 -3.09 7.76 -22.52
N LYS A 221 -1.94 7.66 -23.19
CA LYS A 221 -1.82 8.22 -24.53
C LYS A 221 -2.77 7.41 -25.40
N SER A 222 -3.51 8.08 -26.28
CA SER A 222 -4.46 7.46 -27.23
C SER A 222 -3.85 6.39 -28.16
N PHE A 223 -2.54 6.12 -28.07
CA PHE A 223 -1.78 5.17 -28.86
C PHE A 223 -1.60 3.78 -28.22
N GLU A 224 -1.82 3.60 -26.92
CA GLU A 224 -1.63 2.30 -26.24
C GLU A 224 -2.82 1.32 -26.42
N LEU A 225 -3.88 1.75 -27.09
CA LEU A 225 -4.99 0.87 -27.50
C LEU A 225 -4.62 -0.10 -28.64
N TYR A 226 -3.43 0.02 -29.24
CA TYR A 226 -2.98 -0.88 -30.31
C TYR A 226 -2.29 -2.15 -29.80
N ASP A 227 -1.68 -2.14 -28.61
CA ASP A 227 -0.93 -3.31 -28.11
C ASP A 227 -1.84 -4.41 -27.55
N THR A 228 -3.08 -4.06 -27.17
CA THR A 228 -4.09 -5.04 -26.70
C THR A 228 -4.77 -5.80 -27.83
N LYS A 229 -4.63 -5.37 -29.10
CA LYS A 229 -5.16 -6.11 -30.27
C LYS A 229 -4.22 -7.18 -30.81
N LEU A 230 -2.92 -7.13 -30.50
CA LEU A 230 -1.94 -8.11 -30.99
C LEU A 230 -1.89 -9.42 -30.17
N ILE A 231 -2.51 -9.45 -28.98
CA ILE A 231 -2.57 -10.66 -28.15
C ILE A 231 -3.78 -11.55 -28.53
N ASN A 232 -4.78 -11.00 -29.23
CA ASN A 232 -6.02 -11.72 -29.60
C ASN A 232 -6.04 -12.29 -31.03
N SER A 233 -4.91 -12.35 -31.75
CA SER A 233 -4.89 -12.84 -33.14
C SER A 233 -3.95 -14.02 -33.42
N ASN A 234 -3.47 -14.75 -32.40
CA ASN A 234 -2.60 -15.92 -32.60
C ASN A 234 -3.25 -17.26 -32.21
N ASP A 235 -4.57 -17.37 -32.35
CA ASP A 235 -5.25 -18.66 -32.47
C ASP A 235 -6.22 -18.60 -33.64
N ILE A 236 -5.88 -19.33 -34.71
CA ILE A 236 -6.66 -19.86 -35.85
C ILE A 236 -5.73 -19.85 -37.09
N ASN A 237 -4.91 -20.91 -37.21
CA ASN A 237 -4.77 -21.78 -38.38
C ASN A 237 -3.59 -22.74 -38.19
#